data_AF-A0A662KJC8-F1
#
_entry.id   AF-A0A662KJC8-F1
#
_cell.length_a   1.000
_cell.length_b   1.000
_cell.length_c   1.000
_cell.angle_alpha   90.00
_cell.angle_beta   90.00
_cell.angle_gamma   90.00
#
_symmetry.space_group_name_H-M   'P 1'
#
loop_
_entity.id
_entity.type
_entity.pdbx_description
1 polymer ?
#
loop_
_entity_poly.entity_id
_entity_poly.type
_entity_poly.pdbx_seq_one_letter_code
_entity_poly.pdbx_strand_id
1 'polypeptide(L)'
;MRRVIQPVLLVLTVLLILYPVKAGKAGVGVLNVTPTYKYIKLVNGEYATELRLSISDYNSWKDIWKVEVLAESKGKTCALFTFLHYTDEHSFDEVDIFKEEEGEGYLLPDLCDVKRSLSEKSIDDRCLINVSFIFRPIPYCTKLIVNAYDRENKKASIEIDYGLYEGQRNKDIIVPFWTGEPVRISPDIPDVIAGSVSVTSVAFIVLRGGIKKHEKE
;
A
#
# COMPACT_ATOMS: atom_id res chain seq x y z
N MET A 1 -26.25 -8.61 -73.52
CA MET A 1 -25.92 -7.95 -72.23
C MET A 1 -25.77 -8.93 -71.05
N ARG A 2 -26.66 -9.92 -70.85
CA ARG A 2 -26.58 -10.91 -69.74
C ARG A 2 -25.24 -11.66 -69.59
N ARG A 3 -24.54 -11.97 -70.69
CA ARG A 3 -23.28 -12.73 -70.70
C ARG A 3 -22.06 -11.98 -70.14
N VAL A 4 -22.12 -10.65 -70.02
CA VAL A 4 -21.01 -9.83 -69.48
C VAL A 4 -21.26 -9.47 -68.01
N ILE A 5 -22.51 -9.52 -67.56
CA ILE A 5 -22.88 -9.17 -66.18
C ILE A 5 -22.42 -10.24 -65.19
N GLN A 6 -22.49 -11.52 -65.56
CA GLN A 6 -22.04 -12.63 -64.72
C GLN A 6 -20.55 -12.61 -64.35
N PRO A 7 -19.60 -12.45 -65.30
CA PRO A 7 -18.18 -12.39 -64.94
C PRO A 7 -17.85 -11.14 -64.11
N VAL A 8 -18.50 -10.00 -64.37
CA VAL A 8 -18.30 -8.77 -63.60
C VAL A 8 -18.79 -8.93 -62.16
N LEU A 9 -19.97 -9.53 -61.96
CA LEU A 9 -20.51 -9.78 -60.63
C LEU A 9 -19.61 -10.72 -59.82
N LEU A 10 -19.05 -11.75 -60.48
CA LEU A 10 -18.16 -12.73 -59.88
C LEU A 10 -16.80 -12.12 -59.49
N VAL A 11 -16.24 -11.27 -60.34
CA VAL A 11 -15.02 -10.51 -60.02
C VAL A 11 -15.28 -9.56 -58.84
N LEU A 12 -16.43 -8.91 -58.79
CA LEU A 12 -16.80 -8.00 -57.69
C LEU A 12 -16.95 -8.75 -56.35
N THR A 13 -17.52 -9.96 -56.38
CA THR A 13 -17.68 -10.79 -55.17
C THR A 13 -16.33 -11.33 -54.68
N VAL A 14 -15.45 -11.76 -55.59
CA VAL A 14 -14.10 -12.19 -55.23
C VAL A 14 -13.29 -11.02 -54.65
N LEU A 15 -13.41 -9.82 -55.21
CA LEU A 15 -12.79 -8.61 -54.65
C LEU A 15 -13.28 -8.31 -53.23
N LEU A 16 -14.59 -8.43 -52.97
CA LEU A 16 -15.16 -8.23 -51.63
C LEU A 16 -14.67 -9.25 -50.59
N ILE A 17 -14.40 -10.50 -51.01
CA ILE A 17 -13.86 -11.55 -50.11
C ILE A 17 -12.37 -11.35 -49.83
N LEU A 18 -11.63 -10.79 -50.79
CA LEU A 18 -10.18 -10.53 -50.65
C LEU A 18 -9.86 -9.28 -49.83
N TYR A 19 -10.85 -8.42 -49.52
CA TYR A 19 -10.64 -7.37 -48.55
C TYR A 19 -10.50 -7.98 -47.15
N PRO A 20 -9.36 -7.81 -46.47
CA PRO A 20 -9.24 -8.25 -45.09
C PRO A 20 -10.27 -7.46 -44.28
N VAL A 21 -11.31 -8.16 -43.82
CA VAL A 21 -12.19 -7.62 -42.79
C VAL A 21 -11.29 -7.43 -41.58
N LYS A 22 -10.86 -6.19 -41.34
CA LYS A 22 -10.33 -5.81 -40.04
C LYS A 22 -11.49 -6.01 -39.08
N ALA A 23 -11.54 -7.18 -38.46
CA ALA A 23 -12.34 -7.41 -37.28
C ALA A 23 -11.88 -6.37 -36.28
N GLY A 24 -12.58 -5.23 -36.21
CA GLY A 24 -12.47 -4.33 -35.09
C GLY A 24 -12.71 -5.21 -33.89
N LYS A 25 -11.69 -5.35 -33.02
CA LYS A 25 -11.84 -6.01 -31.73
C LYS A 25 -13.12 -5.45 -31.13
N ALA A 26 -14.17 -6.26 -31.06
CA ALA A 26 -15.40 -5.85 -30.40
C ALA A 26 -14.97 -5.53 -28.97
N GLY A 27 -14.89 -4.24 -28.66
CA GLY A 27 -14.53 -3.77 -27.35
C GLY A 27 -15.62 -4.26 -26.41
N VAL A 28 -15.31 -5.26 -25.59
CA VAL A 28 -16.10 -5.51 -24.39
C VAL A 28 -15.97 -4.23 -23.60
N GLY A 29 -17.05 -3.43 -23.56
CA GLY A 29 -17.09 -2.24 -22.71
C GLY A 29 -16.99 -2.72 -21.27
N VAL A 30 -15.82 -2.57 -20.66
CA VAL A 30 -15.65 -2.81 -19.22
C VAL A 30 -16.21 -1.57 -18.54
N LEU A 31 -17.25 -1.76 -17.74
CA LEU A 31 -17.81 -0.69 -16.92
C LEU A 31 -16.75 -0.29 -15.89
N ASN A 32 -16.23 0.94 -15.97
CA ASN A 32 -15.27 1.39 -14.98
C ASN A 32 -15.94 1.58 -13.61
N VAL A 33 -15.44 0.87 -12.59
CA VAL A 33 -15.97 0.85 -11.22
C VAL A 33 -15.07 1.72 -10.36
N THR A 34 -15.63 2.38 -9.34
CA THR A 34 -14.81 3.12 -8.37
C THR A 34 -13.96 2.18 -7.52
N PRO A 35 -12.78 2.60 -7.04
CA PRO A 35 -11.99 1.81 -6.10
C PRO A 35 -12.78 1.47 -4.83
N THR A 36 -12.40 0.38 -4.17
CA THR A 36 -13.03 -0.09 -2.93
C THR A 36 -11.99 -0.53 -1.91
N TYR A 37 -12.22 -0.21 -0.64
CA TYR A 37 -11.36 -0.66 0.46
C TYR A 37 -11.81 -2.05 0.94
N LYS A 38 -10.90 -3.02 0.93
CA LYS A 38 -11.15 -4.37 1.49
C LYS A 38 -10.67 -4.50 2.92
N TYR A 39 -9.57 -3.83 3.24
CA TYR A 39 -8.98 -3.87 4.57
C TYR A 39 -8.30 -2.55 4.88
N ILE A 40 -8.49 -2.11 6.12
CA ILE A 40 -7.88 -0.90 6.65
C ILE A 40 -7.44 -1.21 8.08
N LYS A 41 -6.18 -0.94 8.39
CA LYS A 41 -5.64 -1.09 9.73
C LYS A 41 -4.74 0.08 10.08
N LEU A 42 -5.09 0.77 11.15
CA LEU A 42 -4.23 1.74 11.79
C LEU A 42 -3.52 1.06 12.97
N VAL A 43 -2.19 1.08 12.96
CA VAL A 43 -1.35 0.58 14.05
C VAL A 43 -0.58 1.75 14.62
N ASN A 44 -0.96 2.20 15.80
CA ASN A 44 -0.26 3.27 16.51
C ASN A 44 0.89 2.64 17.33
N GLY A 45 2.13 3.09 17.12
CA GLY A 45 3.29 2.84 17.97
C GLY A 45 4.01 4.12 18.39
N GLU A 46 4.42 4.26 19.67
CA GLU A 46 4.92 5.49 20.34
C GLU A 46 5.67 6.51 19.46
N TYR A 47 6.46 6.04 18.49
CA TYR A 47 7.26 6.88 17.60
C TYR A 47 6.95 6.72 16.10
N ALA A 48 6.11 5.75 15.71
CA ALA A 48 5.70 5.52 14.34
C ALA A 48 4.30 4.89 14.29
N THR A 49 3.42 5.54 13.53
CA THR A 49 2.11 5.01 13.14
C THR A 49 2.22 4.37 11.75
N GLU A 50 1.60 3.22 11.59
CA GLU A 50 1.46 2.54 10.30
C GLU A 50 -0.02 2.43 9.92
N LEU A 51 -0.35 2.96 8.74
CA LEU A 51 -1.66 2.81 8.11
C LEU A 51 -1.53 1.79 6.96
N ARG A 52 -2.12 0.62 7.14
CA ARG A 52 -2.18 -0.44 6.12
C ARG A 52 -3.52 -0.38 5.40
N LEU A 53 -3.46 -0.25 4.07
CA LEU A 53 -4.61 -0.18 3.19
C LEU A 53 -4.57 -1.34 2.21
N SER A 54 -5.72 -1.97 1.95
CA SER A 54 -5.92 -2.90 0.85
C SER A 54 -7.06 -2.37 -0.02
N ILE A 55 -6.73 -2.00 -1.26
CA ILE A 55 -7.62 -1.30 -2.19
C ILE A 55 -7.79 -2.17 -3.44
N SER A 56 -9.02 -2.33 -3.93
CA SER A 56 -9.36 -3.07 -5.14
C SER A 56 -10.18 -2.20 -6.08
N ASP A 57 -9.80 -2.15 -7.36
CA ASP A 57 -10.56 -1.45 -8.39
C ASP A 57 -11.43 -2.38 -9.26
N TYR A 58 -11.53 -3.68 -8.91
CA TYR A 58 -12.22 -4.75 -9.66
C TYR A 58 -11.73 -5.01 -11.11
N ASN A 59 -11.30 -3.99 -11.84
CA ASN A 59 -10.75 -4.03 -13.19
C ASN A 59 -9.27 -4.39 -13.14
N SER A 60 -8.49 -3.60 -12.40
CA SER A 60 -7.08 -3.88 -12.15
C SER A 60 -6.55 -3.05 -10.98
N TRP A 61 -5.62 -3.58 -10.19
CA TRP A 61 -4.83 -2.74 -9.28
C TRP A 61 -4.03 -1.66 -10.03
N LYS A 62 -3.79 -1.85 -11.34
CA LYS A 62 -3.10 -0.88 -12.21
C LYS A 62 -3.90 0.38 -12.49
N ASP A 63 -5.21 0.32 -12.29
CA ASP A 63 -6.09 1.44 -12.53
C ASP A 63 -6.09 2.42 -11.36
N ILE A 64 -5.59 2.00 -10.19
CA ILE A 64 -5.34 2.91 -9.07
C ILE A 64 -4.05 3.68 -9.36
N TRP A 65 -4.12 5.00 -9.52
CA TRP A 65 -2.93 5.81 -9.81
C TRP A 65 -2.42 6.62 -8.62
N LYS A 66 -3.30 6.96 -7.68
CA LYS A 66 -2.96 7.80 -6.52
C LYS A 66 -3.75 7.42 -5.28
N VAL A 67 -3.08 7.47 -4.13
CA VAL A 67 -3.70 7.36 -2.81
C VAL A 67 -3.25 8.53 -1.95
N GLU A 68 -4.19 9.26 -1.36
CA GLU A 68 -3.95 10.39 -0.47
C GLU A 68 -4.42 10.06 0.95
N VAL A 69 -3.64 10.48 1.95
CA VAL A 69 -3.95 10.39 3.37
C VAL A 69 -3.88 11.80 3.94
N LEU A 70 -5.06 12.37 4.18
CA LEU A 70 -5.22 13.70 4.76
C LEU A 70 -5.43 13.57 6.26
N ALA A 71 -4.49 14.06 7.05
CA ALA A 71 -4.66 14.20 8.49
C ALA A 71 -5.35 15.54 8.79
N GLU A 72 -6.46 15.51 9.51
CA GLU A 72 -7.25 16.71 9.81
C GLU A 72 -7.65 16.79 11.31
N SER A 73 -7.77 18.01 11.80
CA SER A 73 -8.40 18.34 13.08
C SER A 73 -9.29 19.56 12.93
N LYS A 74 -10.60 19.41 13.22
CA LYS A 74 -11.58 20.51 13.21
C LYS A 74 -11.57 21.33 11.91
N GLY A 75 -11.46 20.69 10.75
CA GLY A 75 -11.44 21.35 9.44
C GLY A 75 -10.09 21.97 9.05
N LYS A 76 -9.03 21.75 9.83
CA LYS A 76 -7.66 22.15 9.48
C LYS A 76 -6.82 20.94 9.11
N THR A 77 -6.15 21.01 7.96
CA THR A 77 -5.14 20.03 7.57
C THR A 77 -3.96 20.12 8.52
N CYS A 78 -3.59 18.99 9.12
CA CYS A 78 -2.34 18.83 9.87
C CYS A 78 -1.20 18.34 8.97
N ALA A 79 -1.52 17.40 8.08
CA ALA A 79 -0.58 16.83 7.12
C ALA A 79 -1.32 16.18 5.94
N LEU A 80 -0.63 16.05 4.81
CA LEU A 80 -1.11 15.36 3.61
C LEU A 80 -0.01 14.46 3.07
N PHE A 81 -0.27 13.16 3.07
CA PHE A 81 0.64 12.16 2.49
C PHE A 81 0.05 11.62 1.20
N THR A 82 0.89 11.41 0.20
CA THR A 82 0.48 10.92 -1.12
C THR A 82 1.36 9.75 -1.52
N PHE A 83 0.72 8.67 -1.94
CA PHE A 83 1.33 7.61 -2.72
C PHE A 83 0.95 7.79 -4.19
N LEU A 84 1.96 7.92 -5.04
CA LEU A 84 1.83 7.98 -6.48
C LEU A 84 2.28 6.65 -7.08
N HIS A 85 1.33 5.90 -7.64
CA HIS A 85 1.64 4.70 -8.39
C HIS A 85 2.20 5.05 -9.77
N TYR A 86 1.67 6.14 -10.38
CA TYR A 86 2.16 6.73 -11.62
C TYR A 86 2.40 8.24 -11.43
N THR A 87 3.17 8.86 -12.33
CA THR A 87 3.41 10.32 -12.30
C THR A 87 2.14 11.15 -12.44
N ASP A 88 1.18 10.63 -13.19
CA ASP A 88 -0.12 11.22 -13.51
C ASP A 88 -1.10 10.11 -13.92
N GLU A 89 -2.37 10.46 -14.09
CA GLU A 89 -3.46 9.51 -14.41
C GLU A 89 -3.34 8.83 -15.79
N HIS A 90 -2.59 9.41 -16.72
CA HIS A 90 -2.45 8.91 -18.09
C HIS A 90 -1.15 8.14 -18.31
N SER A 91 -0.17 8.30 -17.42
CA SER A 91 1.10 7.58 -17.46
C SER A 91 0.91 6.08 -17.27
N PHE A 92 1.75 5.28 -17.92
CA PHE A 92 1.80 3.82 -17.75
C PHE A 92 3.07 3.37 -17.02
N ASP A 93 3.98 4.29 -16.74
CA ASP A 93 5.26 4.00 -16.09
C ASP A 93 5.07 4.07 -14.57
N GLU A 94 5.15 2.90 -13.93
CA GLU A 94 5.03 2.74 -12.48
C GLU A 94 6.22 3.43 -11.78
N VAL A 95 5.95 4.32 -10.81
CA VAL A 95 6.98 5.07 -10.06
C VAL A 95 7.02 4.74 -8.57
N ASP A 96 5.89 4.35 -7.98
CA ASP A 96 5.74 3.96 -6.57
C ASP A 96 6.39 4.93 -5.56
N ILE A 97 6.00 6.21 -5.62
CA ILE A 97 6.62 7.25 -4.78
C ILE A 97 5.68 7.66 -3.65
N PHE A 98 6.21 7.69 -2.43
CA PHE A 98 5.56 8.27 -1.27
C PHE A 98 6.08 9.69 -1.01
N LYS A 99 5.17 10.65 -0.83
CA LYS A 99 5.48 12.07 -0.61
C LYS A 99 4.64 12.66 0.51
N GLU A 100 5.20 13.65 1.18
CA GLU A 100 4.47 14.53 2.09
C GLU A 100 4.29 15.86 1.38
N GLU A 101 3.04 16.17 1.03
CA GLU A 101 2.68 17.41 0.31
C GLU A 101 2.43 18.55 1.30
N GLU A 102 1.89 18.23 2.48
CA GLU A 102 1.72 19.15 3.60
C GLU A 102 2.16 18.48 4.90
N GLY A 103 2.87 19.20 5.77
CA GLY A 103 3.30 18.71 7.08
C GLY A 103 4.72 19.16 7.45
N GLU A 104 5.29 18.55 8.49
CA GLU A 104 6.57 18.93 9.10
C GLU A 104 7.62 17.80 9.00
N GLY A 105 7.50 16.92 8.00
CA GLY A 105 8.38 15.75 7.86
C GLY A 105 7.93 14.59 8.75
N TYR A 106 6.62 14.39 8.84
CA TYR A 106 6.02 13.28 9.57
C TYR A 106 6.17 11.97 8.80
N LEU A 107 6.07 12.00 7.47
CA LEU A 107 6.17 10.79 6.65
C LEU A 107 7.58 10.20 6.73
N LEU A 108 7.65 8.87 6.72
CA LEU A 108 8.90 8.10 6.68
C LEU A 108 8.94 7.31 5.37
N PRO A 109 9.25 7.94 4.22
CA PRO A 109 9.08 7.35 2.90
C PRO A 109 9.86 6.04 2.73
N ASP A 110 11.06 5.95 3.30
CA ASP A 110 11.93 4.77 3.22
C ASP A 110 11.37 3.55 3.96
N LEU A 111 10.36 3.74 4.82
CA LEU A 111 9.68 2.66 5.55
C LEU A 111 8.30 2.33 4.96
N CYS A 112 7.74 3.23 4.13
CA CYS A 112 6.51 2.98 3.38
C CYS A 112 6.71 1.84 2.39
N ASP A 113 5.63 1.15 2.05
CA ASP A 113 5.69 -0.03 1.20
C ASP A 113 4.42 -0.19 0.36
N VAL A 114 4.57 -0.76 -0.83
CA VAL A 114 3.47 -1.12 -1.72
C VAL A 114 3.63 -2.56 -2.21
N LYS A 115 2.60 -3.36 -1.99
CA LYS A 115 2.55 -4.76 -2.45
C LYS A 115 1.31 -5.02 -3.28
N ARG A 116 1.52 -5.53 -4.48
CA ARG A 116 0.45 -5.94 -5.39
C ARG A 116 0.10 -7.39 -5.13
N SER A 117 -1.17 -7.73 -5.25
CA SER A 117 -1.58 -9.12 -5.16
C SER A 117 -1.14 -9.90 -6.39
N LEU A 118 -0.58 -11.09 -6.14
CA LEU A 118 -0.31 -12.13 -7.14
C LEU A 118 -1.31 -13.28 -7.03
N SER A 119 -2.32 -13.15 -6.15
CA SER A 119 -3.30 -14.22 -5.90
C SER A 119 -4.15 -14.46 -7.13
N GLU A 120 -4.31 -15.71 -7.56
CA GLU A 120 -5.20 -16.07 -8.68
C GLU A 120 -6.59 -16.57 -8.21
N LYS A 121 -6.89 -16.47 -6.90
CA LYS A 121 -8.07 -17.12 -6.30
C LYS A 121 -9.41 -16.49 -6.67
N SER A 122 -9.46 -15.16 -6.78
CA SER A 122 -10.65 -14.43 -7.22
C SER A 122 -10.25 -13.20 -8.03
N ILE A 123 -11.16 -12.69 -8.88
CA ILE A 123 -10.92 -11.47 -9.68
C ILE A 123 -10.63 -10.30 -8.75
N ASP A 124 -11.38 -10.20 -7.65
CA ASP A 124 -11.20 -9.16 -6.64
C ASP A 124 -9.83 -9.26 -5.96
N ASP A 125 -9.41 -10.47 -5.57
CA ASP A 125 -8.08 -10.68 -4.97
C ASP A 125 -6.95 -10.36 -5.94
N ARG A 126 -7.14 -10.62 -7.24
CA ARG A 126 -6.16 -10.29 -8.30
C ARG A 126 -5.99 -8.79 -8.50
N CYS A 127 -7.00 -8.00 -8.15
CA CYS A 127 -7.03 -6.56 -8.40
C CYS A 127 -6.65 -5.74 -7.15
N LEU A 128 -6.07 -6.39 -6.14
CA LEU A 128 -5.66 -5.74 -4.90
C LEU A 128 -4.27 -5.08 -4.99
N ILE A 129 -4.21 -3.84 -4.55
CA ILE A 129 -2.99 -3.15 -4.14
C ILE A 129 -3.02 -2.96 -2.62
N ASN A 130 -1.91 -3.28 -1.98
CA ASN A 130 -1.71 -3.03 -0.56
C ASN A 130 -0.72 -1.89 -0.42
N VAL A 131 -1.14 -0.81 0.25
CA VAL A 131 -0.32 0.39 0.44
C VAL A 131 -0.16 0.60 1.95
N SER A 132 1.08 0.70 2.41
CA SER A 132 1.44 0.95 3.80
C SER A 132 2.10 2.31 3.92
N PHE A 133 1.40 3.25 4.56
CA PHE A 133 1.97 4.54 4.96
C PHE A 133 2.56 4.41 6.37
N ILE A 134 3.80 4.86 6.54
CA ILE A 134 4.48 4.89 7.83
C ILE A 134 4.89 6.33 8.12
N PHE A 135 4.45 6.86 9.26
CA PHE A 135 4.66 8.25 9.62
C PHE A 135 4.81 8.40 11.13
N ARG A 136 5.55 9.43 11.56
CA ARG A 136 5.64 9.85 12.96
C ARG A 136 4.27 10.34 13.44
N PRO A 137 3.93 10.18 14.72
CA PRO A 137 2.67 10.67 15.28
C PRO A 137 2.45 12.16 14.98
N ILE A 138 1.28 12.49 14.45
CA ILE A 138 0.92 13.86 14.04
C ILE A 138 0.23 14.53 15.22
N PRO A 139 0.85 15.54 15.85
CA PRO A 139 0.32 16.14 17.06
C PRO A 139 -1.01 16.86 16.78
N TYR A 140 -1.93 16.80 17.74
CA TYR A 140 -3.23 17.50 17.73
C TYR A 140 -4.21 17.10 16.60
N CYS A 141 -3.84 16.14 15.77
CA CYS A 141 -4.68 15.62 14.71
C CYS A 141 -5.68 14.60 15.25
N THR A 142 -6.90 14.58 14.71
CA THR A 142 -8.01 13.76 15.27
C THR A 142 -8.61 12.77 14.30
N LYS A 143 -8.39 12.94 12.99
CA LYS A 143 -8.86 12.00 11.98
C LYS A 143 -7.88 11.89 10.80
N LEU A 144 -7.94 10.75 10.14
CA LEU A 144 -7.33 10.52 8.81
C LEU A 144 -8.45 10.33 7.79
N ILE A 145 -8.37 11.04 6.69
CA ILE A 145 -9.24 10.86 5.52
C ILE A 145 -8.38 10.25 4.42
N VAL A 146 -8.73 9.03 4.00
CA VAL A 146 -8.00 8.29 2.97
C VAL A 146 -8.78 8.32 1.68
N ASN A 147 -8.16 8.80 0.60
CA ASN A 147 -8.72 8.87 -0.73
C ASN A 147 -7.92 8.00 -1.69
N ALA A 148 -8.57 7.09 -2.41
CA ALA A 148 -7.97 6.33 -3.49
C ALA A 148 -8.60 6.75 -4.82
N TYR A 149 -7.77 6.97 -5.84
CA TYR A 149 -8.19 7.46 -7.15
C TYR A 149 -7.86 6.43 -8.24
N ASP A 150 -8.86 6.13 -9.06
CA ASP A 150 -8.64 5.44 -10.33
C ASP A 150 -8.14 6.40 -11.42
N ARG A 151 -7.67 5.86 -12.55
CA ARG A 151 -7.17 6.61 -13.72
C ARG A 151 -8.23 7.49 -14.40
N GLU A 152 -9.52 7.36 -14.03
CA GLU A 152 -10.60 8.26 -14.45
C GLU A 152 -10.92 9.33 -13.37
N ASN A 153 -10.06 9.47 -12.35
CA ASN A 153 -10.23 10.32 -11.18
C ASN A 153 -11.48 10.02 -10.32
N LYS A 154 -12.08 8.84 -10.47
CA LYS A 154 -13.12 8.42 -9.53
C LYS A 154 -12.48 8.09 -8.19
N LYS A 155 -13.10 8.61 -7.14
CA LYS A 155 -12.56 8.63 -5.80
C LYS A 155 -13.33 7.73 -4.85
N ALA A 156 -12.59 6.91 -4.10
CA ALA A 156 -13.09 6.21 -2.93
C ALA A 156 -12.53 6.86 -1.67
N SER A 157 -13.41 7.36 -0.80
CA SER A 157 -13.03 8.06 0.43
C SER A 157 -13.45 7.28 1.66
N ILE A 158 -12.61 7.27 2.69
CA ILE A 158 -12.97 6.77 4.02
C ILE A 158 -12.36 7.67 5.10
N GLU A 159 -13.06 7.80 6.22
CA GLU A 159 -12.60 8.51 7.41
C GLU A 159 -12.28 7.51 8.52
N ILE A 160 -11.15 7.75 9.21
CA ILE A 160 -10.63 6.92 10.29
C ILE A 160 -10.38 7.83 11.49
N ASP A 161 -10.93 7.47 12.64
CA ASP A 161 -10.63 8.15 13.89
C ASP A 161 -9.13 8.01 14.22
N TYR A 162 -8.46 9.14 14.40
CA TYR A 162 -7.04 9.23 14.68
C TYR A 162 -6.85 9.80 16.08
N GLY A 163 -6.80 8.92 17.07
CA GLY A 163 -6.67 9.30 18.48
C GLY A 163 -5.24 9.62 18.90
N LEU A 164 -5.11 10.47 19.92
CA LEU A 164 -3.87 10.65 20.67
C LEU A 164 -3.48 9.37 21.42
N TYR A 165 -2.18 9.14 21.52
CA TYR A 165 -1.53 7.97 22.14
C TYR A 165 -2.12 7.53 23.47
N GLU A 166 -2.62 6.29 23.54
CA GLU A 166 -2.47 5.46 24.74
C GLU A 166 -2.20 3.98 24.35
N GLY A 167 -0.99 3.50 24.63
CA GLY A 167 -0.76 2.10 24.98
C GLY A 167 -0.52 1.06 23.87
N GLN A 168 -0.37 1.42 22.60
CA GLN A 168 0.02 0.46 21.56
C GLN A 168 1.43 0.73 21.05
N ARG A 169 2.23 -0.35 20.90
CA ARG A 169 3.57 -0.36 20.30
C ARG A 169 3.46 -1.07 18.95
N ASN A 170 3.97 -0.46 17.88
CA ASN A 170 4.13 -1.15 16.61
C ASN A 170 5.19 -2.26 16.80
N LYS A 171 4.82 -3.52 16.56
CA LYS A 171 5.74 -4.67 16.74
C LYS A 171 6.80 -4.75 15.65
N ASP A 172 6.52 -4.14 14.48
CA ASP A 172 7.36 -4.23 13.30
C ASP A 172 8.30 -3.03 13.17
N ILE A 173 8.17 -2.00 14.03
CA ILE A 173 8.97 -0.76 14.01
C ILE A 173 9.46 -0.41 15.42
N ILE A 174 10.74 -0.10 15.55
CA ILE A 174 11.34 0.41 16.79
C ILE A 174 12.05 1.74 16.56
N VAL A 175 12.20 2.53 17.62
CA VAL A 175 13.11 3.68 17.64
C VAL A 175 14.26 3.37 18.59
N PRO A 176 15.46 3.09 18.08
CA PRO A 176 16.64 2.94 18.91
C PRO A 176 16.99 4.24 19.62
N PHE A 177 17.33 4.18 20.91
CA PHE A 177 17.65 5.37 21.71
C PHE A 177 18.89 6.13 21.21
N TRP A 178 19.79 5.46 20.48
CA TRP A 178 21.03 6.05 19.98
C TRP A 178 20.87 6.73 18.62
N THR A 179 19.88 6.33 17.82
CA THR A 179 19.59 7.00 16.53
C THR A 179 18.46 8.01 16.67
N GLY A 180 17.46 7.74 17.52
CA GLY A 180 16.22 8.51 17.58
C GLY A 180 15.31 8.33 16.34
N GLU A 181 15.74 7.52 15.38
CA GLU A 181 15.06 7.33 14.09
C GLU A 181 14.33 5.98 14.04
N PRO A 182 13.08 5.93 13.53
CA PRO A 182 12.35 4.68 13.37
C PRO A 182 13.00 3.73 12.37
N VAL A 183 13.05 2.44 12.72
CA VAL A 183 13.60 1.37 11.88
C VAL A 183 12.67 0.16 11.90
N ARG A 184 12.44 -0.43 10.73
CA ARG A 184 11.67 -1.67 10.59
C ARG A 184 12.50 -2.86 11.07
N ILE A 185 11.93 -3.71 11.91
CA ILE A 185 12.58 -4.91 12.44
C ILE A 185 11.71 -6.14 12.24
N SER A 186 12.33 -7.32 12.25
CA SER A 186 11.55 -8.56 12.34
C SER A 186 10.87 -8.62 13.71
N PRO A 187 9.58 -9.01 13.78
CA PRO A 187 8.83 -9.09 15.04
C PRO A 187 9.44 -10.07 16.05
N ASP A 188 10.27 -11.02 15.61
CA ASP A 188 10.91 -12.01 16.49
C ASP A 188 12.19 -11.48 17.17
N ILE A 189 12.83 -10.44 16.61
CA ILE A 189 14.12 -9.93 17.12
C ILE A 189 14.05 -9.48 18.59
N PRO A 190 13.02 -8.70 19.03
CA PRO A 190 12.92 -8.28 20.42
C PRO A 190 12.83 -9.47 21.39
N ASP A 191 12.05 -10.49 21.02
CA ASP A 191 11.86 -11.69 21.84
C ASP A 191 13.13 -12.54 21.92
N VAL A 192 13.85 -12.69 20.80
CA VAL A 192 15.14 -13.38 20.76
C VAL A 192 16.19 -12.67 21.62
N ILE A 193 16.28 -11.34 21.55
CA ILE A 193 17.20 -10.55 22.37
C ILE A 193 16.84 -10.68 23.85
N ALA A 194 15.55 -10.53 24.19
CA ALA A 194 15.09 -10.64 25.57
C ALA A 194 15.38 -12.03 26.16
N GLY A 195 15.13 -13.10 25.38
CA GLY A 195 15.47 -14.47 25.77
C GLY A 195 16.97 -14.67 25.98
N SER A 196 17.79 -14.16 25.07
CA SER A 196 19.26 -14.29 25.13
C SER A 196 19.85 -13.56 26.34
N VAL A 197 19.40 -12.33 26.61
CA VAL A 197 19.83 -11.54 27.78
C VAL A 197 19.39 -12.22 29.08
N SER A 198 18.17 -12.77 29.12
CA SER A 198 17.65 -13.48 30.29
C SER A 198 18.50 -14.71 30.63
N VAL A 199 18.77 -15.57 29.64
CA VAL A 199 19.60 -16.78 29.83
C VAL A 199 21.02 -16.41 30.27
N THR A 200 21.62 -15.40 29.64
CA THR A 200 22.98 -14.95 29.98
C THR A 200 23.03 -14.37 31.40
N SER A 201 22.03 -13.59 31.79
CA SER A 201 21.93 -13.00 33.13
C SER A 201 21.76 -14.07 34.21
N VAL A 202 20.90 -15.07 33.97
CA VAL A 202 20.71 -16.21 34.88
C VAL A 202 22.01 -17.01 35.00
N ALA A 203 22.66 -17.33 33.90
CA ALA A 203 23.94 -18.04 33.90
C ALA A 203 25.02 -17.29 34.70
N PHE A 204 25.11 -15.96 34.52
CA PHE A 204 26.05 -15.11 35.26
C PHE A 204 25.75 -15.10 36.77
N ILE A 205 24.47 -14.99 37.17
CA ILE A 205 24.08 -15.02 38.58
C ILE A 205 24.40 -16.39 39.21
N VAL A 206 24.11 -17.49 38.52
CA VAL A 206 24.39 -18.85 39.01
C VAL A 206 25.89 -19.08 39.16
N LEU A 207 26.69 -18.72 38.15
CA LEU A 207 28.15 -18.86 38.21
C LEU A 207 28.76 -17.99 39.32
N ARG A 208 28.34 -16.73 39.44
CA ARG A 208 28.86 -15.81 40.46
C ARG A 208 28.38 -16.18 41.88
N GLY A 209 27.16 -16.69 42.01
CA GLY A 209 26.61 -17.20 43.27
C GLY A 209 27.23 -18.52 43.72
N GLY A 210 27.59 -19.39 42.78
CA GLY A 210 28.34 -20.62 43.04
C GLY A 210 29.79 -20.37 43.49
N ILE A 211 30.47 -19.39 42.86
CA ILE A 211 31.83 -18.99 43.24
C ILE A 211 31.89 -18.45 44.68
N LYS A 212 30.93 -17.62 45.10
CA LYS A 212 30.85 -17.10 46.48
C LYS A 212 30.58 -18.17 47.55
N LYS A 213 30.06 -19.33 47.16
CA LYS A 213 29.78 -20.44 48.09
C LYS A 213 31.04 -21.27 48.39
N HIS A 214 32.00 -21.29 47.46
CA HIS A 214 33.28 -21.99 47.61
C HIS A 214 34.38 -21.17 48.29
N GLU A 215 34.26 -19.83 48.37
CA GLU A 215 35.23 -18.98 49.11
C GLU A 215 34.99 -18.90 50.63
N LYS A 216 33.95 -19.57 51.15
CA LYS A 216 33.58 -19.54 52.58
C LYS A 216 33.82 -20.86 53.32
N GLU A 217 34.51 -21.82 52.69
CA GLU A 217 35.02 -23.04 53.35
C GLU A 217 36.51 -22.92 53.65
#